data_AF-A0A9P6LV32-F1
#
_entry.id   AF-A0A9P6LV32-F1
#
_cell.length_a   1.000
_cell.length_b   1.000
_cell.length_c   1.000
_cell.angle_alpha   90.00
_cell.angle_beta   90.00
_cell.angle_gamma   90.00
#
_symmetry.space_group_name_H-M   'P 1'
#
loop_
_entity.id
_entity.type
_entity.pdbx_description
1 polymer ?
#
loop_
_entity_poly.entity_id
_entity_poly.type
_entity_poly.pdbx_seq_one_letter_code
_entity_poly.pdbx_strand_id
1 'polypeptide(L)'
;QTVYQGDPTAAVGSLVQMNAPTVTNQADLIYKGPTNASYDPAVYAVASVGNNPVDQPLNQLIAFMADLQAFDPVATPDPVGYWNNTRLDLDGFLRNMALEYLAGAFDNYWMSASNYFMYFNSKLGSSGKWQWIPTDFDGTFGDGFPVSKLPSYQTFYNFMPDHPLVSKLIIKNKEINALFEQTLKDIVGWSFKPEGLFPRITAYNQMLAEDYKWDIAIARTGPGVNNNYTFDDFNNNLDNVTKDMSTSLKGWITDASTLVATQLSFTIQAGAADRVAPPPKPTHKKDDEPQGDKNGAAVLSGAGFLTALAVSASLISLF
;
A
#
# COMPACT_ATOMS: atom_id res chain seq x y z
N GLN A 1 -0.22 -10.40 -3.72
CA GLN A 1 0.67 -11.23 -4.58
C GLN A 1 2.14 -10.89 -4.24
N THR A 2 3.00 -11.86 -3.92
CA THR A 2 4.43 -11.56 -3.59
C THR A 2 5.24 -11.28 -4.87
N VAL A 3 6.18 -10.32 -4.83
CA VAL A 3 6.98 -9.78 -5.96
C VAL A 3 7.66 -10.84 -6.85
N TYR A 4 7.90 -12.05 -6.33
CA TYR A 4 8.43 -13.21 -7.06
C TYR A 4 7.70 -14.53 -6.79
N GLN A 5 6.46 -14.49 -6.30
CA GLN A 5 5.72 -15.71 -5.91
C GLN A 5 6.49 -16.61 -4.91
N GLY A 6 7.42 -16.04 -4.14
CA GLY A 6 8.29 -16.77 -3.22
C GLY A 6 9.46 -17.49 -3.87
N ASP A 7 9.77 -17.25 -5.15
CA ASP A 7 10.94 -17.83 -5.84
C ASP A 7 12.26 -17.30 -5.23
N PRO A 8 13.02 -18.14 -4.51
CA PRO A 8 14.27 -17.73 -3.87
C PRO A 8 15.42 -17.55 -4.86
N THR A 9 15.24 -17.95 -6.13
CA THR A 9 16.26 -17.85 -7.18
C THR A 9 16.10 -16.60 -8.05
N ALA A 10 15.03 -15.83 -7.83
CA ALA A 10 14.77 -14.62 -8.59
C ALA A 10 15.86 -13.56 -8.36
N ALA A 11 16.34 -12.96 -9.45
CA ALA A 11 17.23 -11.82 -9.38
C ALA A 11 16.46 -10.61 -8.83
N VAL A 12 16.71 -10.30 -7.56
CA VAL A 12 16.14 -9.13 -6.87
C VAL A 12 16.72 -7.86 -7.48
N GLY A 13 15.85 -6.88 -7.78
CA GLY A 13 16.25 -5.57 -8.27
C GLY A 13 16.36 -4.53 -7.16
N SER A 14 16.61 -3.29 -7.55
CA SER A 14 16.82 -2.19 -6.59
C SER A 14 15.52 -1.80 -5.90
N LEU A 15 15.59 -1.59 -4.58
CA LEU A 15 14.50 -1.09 -3.75
C LEU A 15 14.91 0.26 -3.17
N VAL A 16 14.13 1.30 -3.48
CA VAL A 16 14.36 2.66 -2.97
C VAL A 16 13.16 3.06 -2.11
N GLN A 17 13.42 3.35 -0.85
CA GLN A 17 12.46 3.92 0.09
C GLN A 17 12.32 5.41 -0.14
N MET A 18 11.07 5.85 -0.10
CA MET A 18 10.67 7.21 -0.42
C MET A 18 10.04 7.84 0.80
N ASN A 19 10.57 9.00 1.21
CA ASN A 19 10.15 9.67 2.43
C ASN A 19 10.05 11.19 2.22
N ALA A 20 9.29 11.86 3.07
CA ALA A 20 9.21 13.31 3.13
C ALA A 20 9.60 13.85 4.51
N PRO A 21 10.91 13.98 4.82
CA PRO A 21 11.36 14.49 6.11
C PRO A 21 10.82 15.88 6.46
N THR A 22 10.51 16.70 5.46
CA THR A 22 9.84 18.01 5.63
C THR A 22 8.87 18.28 4.48
N VAL A 23 7.97 19.24 4.66
CA VAL A 23 7.04 19.70 3.60
C VAL A 23 7.72 20.32 2.37
N THR A 24 9.02 20.65 2.46
CA THR A 24 9.81 21.17 1.34
C THR A 24 10.84 20.18 0.81
N ASN A 25 10.94 19.00 1.43
CA ASN A 25 11.89 17.96 1.08
C ASN A 25 11.17 16.62 1.01
N GLN A 26 10.64 16.33 -0.17
CA GLN A 26 9.68 15.25 -0.40
C GLN A 26 10.18 14.33 -1.52
N ALA A 27 9.76 13.06 -1.49
CA ALA A 27 10.03 12.10 -2.55
C ALA A 27 8.98 12.28 -3.66
N ASP A 28 9.00 13.45 -4.29
CA ASP A 28 8.08 13.89 -5.33
C ASP A 28 8.31 13.19 -6.69
N LEU A 29 9.49 12.59 -6.91
CA LEU A 29 9.98 12.06 -8.19
C LEU A 29 10.24 13.13 -9.26
N ILE A 30 10.43 14.38 -8.85
CA ILE A 30 10.90 15.43 -9.75
C ILE A 30 12.39 15.17 -10.06
N TYR A 31 12.74 15.17 -11.34
CA TYR A 31 14.13 15.05 -11.78
C TYR A 31 14.95 16.28 -11.38
N LYS A 32 15.96 16.09 -10.52
CA LYS A 32 16.83 17.14 -9.96
C LYS A 32 18.21 17.21 -10.62
N GLY A 33 18.56 16.19 -11.41
CA GLY A 33 19.85 16.08 -12.09
C GLY A 33 20.26 14.62 -12.34
N PRO A 34 21.34 14.39 -13.10
CA PRO A 34 21.72 13.06 -13.57
C PRO A 34 22.54 12.25 -12.56
N THR A 35 22.93 12.83 -11.43
CA THR A 35 23.81 12.18 -10.46
C THR A 35 23.13 12.01 -9.10
N ASN A 36 23.56 11.01 -8.33
CA ASN A 36 23.04 10.75 -6.98
C ASN A 36 23.20 11.96 -6.05
N ALA A 37 24.21 12.82 -6.28
CA ALA A 37 24.45 14.03 -5.49
C ALA A 37 23.33 15.08 -5.60
N SER A 38 22.46 14.98 -6.61
CA SER A 38 21.28 15.84 -6.78
C SER A 38 20.10 15.45 -5.87
N TYR A 39 20.18 14.32 -5.15
CA TYR A 39 19.07 13.75 -4.40
C TYR A 39 19.45 13.57 -2.92
N ASP A 40 18.53 13.94 -2.04
CA ASP A 40 18.72 13.79 -0.60
C ASP A 40 18.59 12.31 -0.20
N PRO A 41 19.61 11.69 0.42
CA PRO A 41 19.53 10.29 0.88
C PRO A 41 18.49 10.05 1.98
N ALA A 42 18.02 11.07 2.69
CA ALA A 42 16.91 10.95 3.64
C ALA A 42 15.53 10.90 2.95
N VAL A 43 15.45 11.33 1.69
CA VAL A 43 14.24 11.31 0.84
C VAL A 43 14.22 10.09 -0.05
N TYR A 44 15.36 9.76 -0.67
CA TYR A 44 15.53 8.66 -1.63
C TYR A 44 16.53 7.63 -1.08
N ALA A 45 16.12 6.88 -0.06
CA ALA A 45 17.00 5.95 0.64
C ALA A 45 17.04 4.58 -0.09
N VAL A 46 18.22 4.14 -0.50
CA VAL A 46 18.38 2.80 -1.10
C VAL A 46 18.26 1.75 0.01
N ALA A 47 17.12 1.08 0.09
CA ALA A 47 16.82 0.08 1.11
C ALA A 47 17.40 -1.30 0.79
N SER A 48 17.51 -1.64 -0.50
CA SER A 48 18.20 -2.84 -0.97
C SER A 48 18.86 -2.59 -2.32
N VAL A 49 20.13 -2.98 -2.43
CA VAL A 49 20.84 -3.05 -3.70
C VAL A 49 20.61 -4.46 -4.24
N GLY A 50 19.65 -4.60 -5.16
CA GLY A 50 19.54 -5.82 -5.95
C GLY A 50 20.77 -5.99 -6.85
N ASN A 51 20.82 -7.05 -7.65
CA ASN A 51 21.95 -7.32 -8.55
C ASN A 51 22.03 -6.34 -9.76
N ASN A 52 21.40 -5.16 -9.70
CA ASN A 52 21.39 -4.22 -10.80
C ASN A 52 20.99 -2.77 -10.39
N PRO A 53 21.89 -1.76 -10.48
CA PRO A 53 23.35 -1.83 -10.56
C PRO A 53 24.02 -1.81 -9.17
N VAL A 54 25.12 -2.56 -9.02
CA VAL A 54 25.87 -2.71 -7.75
C VAL A 54 26.60 -1.42 -7.33
N ASP A 55 26.99 -0.58 -8.30
CA ASP A 55 27.83 0.60 -8.08
C ASP A 55 27.05 1.92 -7.97
N GLN A 56 25.85 2.02 -8.56
CA GLN A 56 25.05 3.26 -8.57
C GLN A 56 23.53 2.99 -8.47
N PRO A 57 23.05 2.48 -7.32
CA PRO A 57 21.69 1.97 -7.15
C PRO A 57 20.56 2.95 -7.52
N LEU A 58 20.79 4.26 -7.44
CA LEU A 58 19.80 5.29 -7.74
C LEU A 58 19.72 5.64 -9.24
N ASN A 59 20.73 5.31 -10.07
CA ASN A 59 20.78 5.74 -11.47
C ASN A 59 19.58 5.31 -12.31
N GLN A 60 19.09 4.09 -12.08
CA GLN A 60 17.90 3.61 -12.80
C GLN A 60 16.66 4.42 -12.44
N LEU A 61 16.52 4.82 -11.17
CA LEU A 61 15.42 5.65 -10.73
C LEU A 61 15.58 7.08 -11.25
N ILE A 62 16.81 7.60 -11.32
CA ILE A 62 17.13 8.89 -11.94
C ILE A 62 16.72 8.89 -13.41
N ALA A 63 17.01 7.81 -14.15
CA ALA A 63 16.57 7.65 -15.54
C ALA A 63 15.03 7.63 -15.65
N PHE A 64 14.34 6.94 -14.73
CA PHE A 64 12.88 6.96 -14.65
C PHE A 64 12.33 8.38 -14.39
N MET A 65 12.94 9.14 -13.48
CA MET A 65 12.55 10.53 -13.21
C MET A 65 12.83 11.43 -14.42
N ALA A 66 13.90 11.19 -15.17
CA ALA A 66 14.20 11.90 -16.42
C ALA A 66 13.14 11.58 -17.51
N ASP A 67 12.78 10.32 -17.67
CA ASP A 67 11.69 9.90 -18.56
C ASP A 67 10.36 10.55 -18.14
N LEU A 68 10.05 10.59 -16.85
CA LEU A 68 8.87 11.26 -16.32
C LEU A 68 8.87 12.77 -16.58
N GLN A 69 10.03 13.42 -16.47
CA GLN A 69 10.20 14.82 -16.81
C GLN A 69 9.95 15.06 -18.31
N ALA A 70 10.51 14.21 -19.18
CA ALA A 70 10.39 14.33 -20.64
C ALA A 70 9.01 13.94 -21.19
N PHE A 71 8.27 13.09 -20.48
CA PHE A 71 6.94 12.65 -20.89
C PHE A 71 5.96 13.83 -20.99
N ASP A 72 5.39 13.99 -22.19
CA ASP A 72 4.30 14.92 -22.47
C ASP A 72 2.96 14.15 -22.46
N PRO A 73 2.06 14.46 -21.51
CA PRO A 73 0.81 13.73 -21.35
C PRO A 73 -0.20 13.96 -22.49
N VAL A 74 0.00 14.95 -23.35
CA VAL A 74 -0.89 15.28 -24.48
C VAL A 74 -0.27 14.89 -25.82
N ALA A 75 1.04 15.08 -25.97
CA ALA A 75 1.70 14.89 -27.26
C ALA A 75 2.25 13.47 -27.48
N THR A 76 2.38 12.64 -26.44
CA THR A 76 2.89 11.26 -26.58
C THR A 76 1.86 10.38 -27.31
N PRO A 77 2.17 9.79 -28.49
CA PRO A 77 1.17 9.07 -29.29
C PRO A 77 0.56 7.82 -28.64
N ASP A 78 1.34 7.10 -27.82
CA ASP A 78 0.90 5.95 -27.04
C ASP A 78 1.36 6.12 -25.58
N PRO A 79 0.65 6.93 -24.78
CA PRO A 79 1.07 7.23 -23.42
C PRO A 79 0.96 6.01 -22.50
N VAL A 80 -0.02 5.13 -22.73
CA VAL A 80 -0.19 3.90 -21.95
C VAL A 80 0.97 2.95 -22.21
N GLY A 81 1.32 2.69 -23.47
CA GLY A 81 2.44 1.83 -23.84
C GLY A 81 3.80 2.41 -23.45
N TYR A 82 3.96 3.75 -23.52
CA TYR A 82 5.18 4.43 -23.08
C TYR A 82 5.58 4.04 -21.65
N TRP A 83 4.59 3.97 -20.75
CA TRP A 83 4.77 3.56 -19.36
C TRP A 83 4.73 2.04 -19.19
N ASN A 84 3.64 1.41 -19.61
CA ASN A 84 3.35 0.02 -19.25
C ASN A 84 4.28 -1.01 -19.91
N ASN A 85 4.85 -0.69 -21.08
CA ASN A 85 5.68 -1.67 -21.80
C ASN A 85 7.12 -1.74 -21.27
N THR A 86 7.64 -0.63 -20.73
CA THR A 86 9.10 -0.52 -20.46
C THR A 86 9.50 0.19 -19.17
N ARG A 87 8.60 0.91 -18.50
CA ARG A 87 8.97 1.81 -17.40
C ARG A 87 8.31 1.46 -16.08
N LEU A 88 6.99 1.33 -16.09
CA LEU A 88 6.17 1.22 -14.88
C LEU A 88 5.18 0.06 -15.01
N ASP A 89 4.99 -0.68 -13.93
CA ASP A 89 3.81 -1.52 -13.73
C ASP A 89 2.57 -0.63 -13.56
N LEU A 90 2.05 -0.13 -14.69
CA LEU A 90 1.05 0.93 -14.71
C LEU A 90 -0.26 0.49 -14.05
N ASP A 91 -0.73 -0.74 -14.29
CA ASP A 91 -1.94 -1.25 -13.62
C ASP A 91 -1.76 -1.31 -12.11
N GLY A 92 -0.63 -1.86 -11.63
CA GLY A 92 -0.30 -1.88 -10.21
C GLY A 92 -0.24 -0.49 -9.60
N PHE A 93 0.42 0.45 -10.27
CA PHE A 93 0.46 1.86 -9.84
C PHE A 93 -0.94 2.48 -9.73
N LEU A 94 -1.77 2.37 -10.77
CA LEU A 94 -3.12 2.97 -10.78
C LEU A 94 -4.02 2.41 -9.68
N ARG A 95 -3.92 1.10 -9.37
CA ARG A 95 -4.64 0.48 -8.25
C ARG A 95 -4.20 1.06 -6.90
N ASN A 96 -2.90 1.22 -6.69
CA ASN A 96 -2.39 1.80 -5.46
C ASN A 96 -2.79 3.28 -5.32
N MET A 97 -2.71 4.07 -6.39
CA MET A 97 -3.17 5.47 -6.37
C MET A 97 -4.66 5.60 -6.10
N ALA A 98 -5.47 4.65 -6.59
CA ALA A 98 -6.90 4.62 -6.32
C ALA A 98 -7.17 4.28 -4.85
N LEU A 99 -6.40 3.36 -4.26
CA LEU A 99 -6.50 3.02 -2.83
C LEU A 99 -6.05 4.17 -1.93
N GLU A 100 -4.92 4.83 -2.22
CA GLU A 100 -4.47 6.02 -1.48
C GLU A 100 -5.54 7.13 -1.50
N TYR A 101 -6.12 7.40 -2.67
CA TYR A 101 -7.20 8.37 -2.79
C TYR A 101 -8.45 7.95 -2.00
N LEU A 102 -8.93 6.72 -2.17
CA LEU A 102 -10.14 6.23 -1.49
C LEU A 102 -9.96 6.18 0.03
N ALA A 103 -8.77 5.85 0.51
CA ALA A 103 -8.43 5.84 1.93
C ALA A 103 -8.20 7.24 2.50
N GLY A 104 -8.04 8.27 1.66
CA GLY A 104 -7.64 9.61 2.11
C GLY A 104 -6.27 9.60 2.75
N ALA A 105 -5.34 8.81 2.22
CA ALA A 105 -3.97 8.69 2.72
C ALA A 105 -3.19 9.99 2.44
N PHE A 106 -3.34 10.98 3.32
CA PHE A 106 -2.84 12.34 3.11
C PHE A 106 -1.34 12.45 3.28
N ASP A 107 -0.70 11.57 4.06
CA ASP A 107 0.74 11.54 4.19
C ASP A 107 1.43 10.65 3.14
N ASN A 108 0.65 10.01 2.25
CA ASN A 108 1.15 9.26 1.11
C ASN A 108 1.42 10.17 -0.11
N TYR A 109 1.58 9.55 -1.29
CA TYR A 109 2.15 10.22 -2.46
C TYR A 109 1.30 11.36 -2.99
N TRP A 110 -0.02 11.27 -2.92
CA TRP A 110 -0.90 12.31 -3.43
C TRP A 110 -0.65 13.69 -2.81
N MET A 111 -0.30 13.81 -1.52
CA MET A 111 -0.12 15.12 -0.86
C MET A 111 1.22 15.34 -0.17
N SER A 112 1.80 14.36 0.53
CA SER A 112 3.11 14.53 1.19
C SER A 112 4.28 14.00 0.39
N ALA A 113 4.03 13.18 -0.64
CA ALA A 113 5.09 12.50 -1.40
C ALA A 113 5.98 11.61 -0.48
N SER A 114 5.34 10.84 0.41
CA SER A 114 5.98 9.90 1.35
C SER A 114 5.30 8.53 1.33
N ASN A 115 5.80 7.61 2.16
CA ASN A 115 5.18 6.33 2.51
C ASN A 115 5.03 5.37 1.34
N TYR A 116 6.12 5.21 0.57
CA TYR A 116 6.18 4.20 -0.47
C TYR A 116 7.61 3.72 -0.74
N PHE A 117 7.72 2.61 -1.46
CA PHE A 117 8.93 2.18 -2.12
C PHE A 117 8.72 2.13 -3.62
N MET A 118 9.81 2.41 -4.35
CA MET A 118 9.94 2.06 -5.76
C MET A 118 10.83 0.83 -5.86
N TYR A 119 10.28 -0.22 -6.46
CA TYR A 119 10.98 -1.49 -6.66
C TYR A 119 11.20 -1.77 -8.15
N PHE A 120 12.44 -1.99 -8.58
CA PHE A 120 12.69 -2.40 -9.95
C PHE A 120 12.53 -3.92 -10.08
N ASN A 121 11.50 -4.37 -10.79
CA ASN A 121 11.27 -5.78 -11.03
C ASN A 121 11.74 -6.19 -12.43
N SER A 122 12.87 -6.90 -12.47
CA SER A 122 13.48 -7.44 -13.70
C SER A 122 12.63 -8.49 -14.43
N LYS A 123 11.61 -9.06 -13.77
CA LYS A 123 10.71 -10.07 -14.34
C LYS A 123 9.45 -9.48 -14.98
N LEU A 124 9.22 -8.18 -14.82
CA LEU A 124 8.10 -7.49 -15.46
C LEU A 124 8.50 -6.93 -16.82
N GLY A 125 7.83 -7.39 -17.88
CA GLY A 125 8.17 -7.01 -19.25
C GLY A 125 9.52 -7.58 -19.70
N SER A 126 9.95 -7.24 -20.92
CA SER A 126 11.20 -7.76 -21.49
C SER A 126 12.46 -7.13 -20.89
N SER A 127 12.35 -5.93 -20.33
CA SER A 127 13.48 -5.13 -19.86
C SER A 127 13.43 -4.79 -18.36
N GLY A 128 12.47 -5.36 -17.63
CA GLY A 128 12.12 -4.95 -16.27
C GLY A 128 11.28 -3.68 -16.22
N LYS A 129 10.53 -3.50 -15.13
CA LYS A 129 9.72 -2.29 -14.87
C LYS A 129 9.78 -1.92 -13.39
N TRP A 130 9.57 -0.65 -13.09
CA TRP A 130 9.33 -0.17 -11.73
C TRP A 130 7.95 -0.61 -11.25
N GLN A 131 7.86 -0.99 -9.98
CA GLN A 131 6.63 -1.29 -9.26
C GLN A 131 6.50 -0.35 -8.07
N TRP A 132 5.26 0.08 -7.84
CA TRP A 132 4.88 0.86 -6.67
C TRP A 132 4.55 -0.08 -5.50
N ILE A 133 5.10 0.21 -4.32
CA ILE A 133 4.80 -0.52 -3.09
C ILE A 133 4.43 0.52 -2.02
N PRO A 134 3.16 0.67 -1.67
CA PRO A 134 2.77 1.68 -0.72
C PRO A 134 2.99 1.17 0.72
N THR A 135 3.21 2.06 1.67
CA THR A 135 3.42 1.74 3.09
C THR A 135 2.62 2.68 3.97
N ASP A 136 2.60 2.40 5.27
CA ASP A 136 2.19 3.35 6.32
C ASP A 136 0.82 4.02 6.06
N PHE A 137 -0.25 3.22 6.13
CA PHE A 137 -1.65 3.66 5.95
C PHE A 137 -2.33 3.91 7.30
N ASP A 138 -1.58 4.28 8.33
CA ASP A 138 -2.15 4.60 9.65
C ASP A 138 -2.96 5.92 9.58
N GLY A 139 -2.47 6.94 8.87
CA GLY A 139 -3.17 8.20 8.59
C GLY A 139 -4.26 8.11 7.52
N THR A 140 -5.27 7.26 7.72
CA THR A 140 -6.33 7.00 6.72
C THR A 140 -7.75 6.99 7.28
N PHE A 141 -8.73 6.89 6.39
CA PHE A 141 -10.17 6.83 6.70
C PHE A 141 -10.68 7.99 7.58
N GLY A 142 -10.07 9.17 7.41
CA GLY A 142 -10.42 10.39 8.14
C GLY A 142 -9.67 10.59 9.45
N ASP A 143 -8.74 9.71 9.82
CA ASP A 143 -7.73 10.00 10.85
C ASP A 143 -6.72 11.01 10.29
N GLY A 144 -6.50 12.13 11.00
CA GLY A 144 -5.58 13.19 10.58
C GLY A 144 -5.91 13.94 9.28
N PHE A 145 -6.90 13.49 8.50
CA PHE A 145 -7.25 14.08 7.20
C PHE A 145 -7.70 15.54 7.37
N PRO A 146 -7.21 16.49 6.54
CA PRO A 146 -7.38 17.92 6.78
C PRO A 146 -8.83 18.44 6.62
N VAL A 147 -9.72 17.63 6.05
CA VAL A 147 -11.14 17.96 5.86
C VAL A 147 -12.01 16.77 6.28
N SER A 148 -13.28 17.00 6.60
CA SER A 148 -14.18 15.92 7.08
C SER A 148 -14.74 15.01 5.99
N LYS A 149 -14.45 15.29 4.71
CA LYS A 149 -14.96 14.54 3.56
C LYS A 149 -13.92 14.47 2.46
N LEU A 150 -13.82 13.32 1.81
CA LEU A 150 -12.99 13.14 0.62
C LEU A 150 -13.46 14.10 -0.51
N PRO A 151 -12.60 14.96 -1.08
CA PRO A 151 -12.94 15.71 -2.28
C PRO A 151 -12.81 14.83 -3.54
N SER A 152 -13.22 15.35 -4.70
CA SER A 152 -12.95 14.74 -6.02
C SER A 152 -11.46 14.51 -6.22
N TYR A 153 -11.03 13.42 -6.84
CA TYR A 153 -9.59 13.13 -7.03
C TYR A 153 -8.84 14.24 -7.80
N GLN A 154 -9.54 14.95 -8.69
CA GLN A 154 -9.02 16.09 -9.45
C GLN A 154 -8.65 17.29 -8.59
N THR A 155 -9.28 17.40 -7.41
CA THR A 155 -9.08 18.50 -6.45
C THR A 155 -8.57 17.97 -5.11
N PHE A 156 -8.10 16.72 -5.06
CA PHE A 156 -7.63 16.09 -3.82
C PHE A 156 -6.38 16.75 -3.27
N TYR A 157 -5.52 17.22 -4.18
CA TYR A 157 -4.34 18.00 -3.86
C TYR A 157 -4.23 19.18 -4.82
N ASN A 158 -3.55 20.25 -4.40
CA ASN A 158 -3.33 21.43 -5.23
C ASN A 158 -2.12 21.29 -6.18
N PHE A 159 -1.36 20.19 -6.07
CA PHE A 159 -0.16 19.88 -6.86
C PHE A 159 0.90 20.98 -6.78
N MET A 160 1.06 21.56 -5.59
CA MET A 160 2.08 22.56 -5.28
C MET A 160 2.78 22.22 -3.94
N PRO A 161 3.98 21.60 -3.98
CA PRO A 161 4.77 21.24 -5.17
C PRO A 161 4.15 20.12 -6.04
N ASP A 162 4.61 20.01 -7.30
CA ASP A 162 4.03 19.06 -8.26
C ASP A 162 4.40 17.60 -7.91
N HIS A 163 3.45 16.69 -8.08
CA HIS A 163 3.64 15.25 -7.94
C HIS A 163 3.48 14.60 -9.33
N PRO A 164 4.56 14.54 -10.13
CA PRO A 164 4.47 14.30 -11.56
C PRO A 164 3.85 12.96 -11.97
N LEU A 165 3.95 11.90 -11.15
CA LEU A 165 3.24 10.66 -11.50
C LEU A 165 1.72 10.85 -11.46
N VAL A 166 1.19 11.56 -10.47
CA VAL A 166 -0.25 11.87 -10.44
C VAL A 166 -0.58 12.93 -11.48
N SER A 167 0.14 14.06 -11.48
CA SER A 167 -0.25 15.20 -12.30
C SER A 167 -0.13 14.91 -13.79
N LYS A 168 0.91 14.19 -14.24
CA LYS A 168 1.09 13.84 -15.65
C LYS A 168 0.29 12.62 -16.06
N LEU A 169 0.31 11.52 -15.30
CA LEU A 169 -0.33 10.28 -15.74
C LEU A 169 -1.83 10.27 -15.43
N ILE A 170 -2.26 10.77 -14.26
CA ILE A 170 -3.67 10.67 -13.85
C ILE A 170 -4.45 11.94 -14.21
N ILE A 171 -3.92 13.13 -13.95
CA ILE A 171 -4.69 14.39 -14.12
C ILE A 171 -4.64 14.92 -15.56
N LYS A 172 -3.45 14.95 -16.17
CA LYS A 172 -3.23 15.61 -17.47
C LYS A 172 -3.30 14.66 -18.68
N ASN A 173 -3.26 13.34 -18.48
CA ASN A 173 -3.29 12.37 -19.58
C ASN A 173 -4.67 11.68 -19.67
N LYS A 174 -5.35 11.84 -20.81
CA LYS A 174 -6.74 11.36 -20.99
C LYS A 174 -6.83 9.83 -20.98
N GLU A 175 -5.93 9.15 -21.67
CA GLU A 175 -5.97 7.70 -21.86
C GLU A 175 -5.70 6.96 -20.53
N ILE A 176 -4.68 7.39 -19.79
CA ILE A 176 -4.35 6.83 -18.47
C ILE A 176 -5.39 7.26 -17.44
N ASN A 177 -5.93 8.48 -17.52
CA ASN A 177 -7.05 8.88 -16.65
C ASN A 177 -8.26 7.95 -16.80
N ALA A 178 -8.62 7.56 -18.03
CA ALA A 178 -9.71 6.60 -18.25
C ALA A 178 -9.44 5.23 -17.58
N LEU A 179 -8.17 4.77 -17.56
CA LEU A 179 -7.78 3.55 -16.83
C LEU A 179 -7.90 3.74 -15.31
N PHE A 180 -7.53 4.92 -14.79
CA PHE A 180 -7.67 5.27 -13.38
C PHE A 180 -9.13 5.31 -12.94
N GLU A 181 -10.00 5.98 -13.71
CA GLU A 181 -11.45 6.02 -13.44
C GLU A 181 -12.06 4.62 -13.49
N GLN A 182 -11.66 3.78 -14.44
CA GLN A 182 -12.11 2.39 -14.48
C GLN A 182 -11.61 1.61 -13.25
N THR A 183 -10.39 1.86 -12.80
CA THR A 183 -9.83 1.25 -11.59
C THR A 183 -10.62 1.65 -10.34
N LEU A 184 -11.01 2.93 -10.22
CA LEU A 184 -11.88 3.41 -9.15
C LEU A 184 -13.26 2.73 -9.19
N LYS A 185 -13.87 2.63 -10.38
CA LYS A 185 -15.15 1.91 -10.57
C LYS A 185 -15.06 0.45 -10.14
N ASP A 186 -13.98 -0.23 -10.52
CA ASP A 186 -13.75 -1.61 -10.14
C ASP A 186 -13.57 -1.75 -8.63
N ILE A 187 -12.70 -0.97 -8.00
CA ILE A 187 -12.44 -1.07 -6.55
C ILE A 187 -13.72 -0.77 -5.75
N VAL A 188 -14.41 0.32 -6.06
CA VAL A 188 -15.66 0.70 -5.37
C VAL A 188 -16.80 -0.26 -5.67
N GLY A 189 -16.89 -0.77 -6.91
CA GLY A 189 -17.92 -1.71 -7.31
C GLY A 189 -17.82 -3.07 -6.62
N TRP A 190 -16.61 -3.49 -6.23
CA TRP A 190 -16.35 -4.84 -5.71
C TRP A 190 -15.92 -4.89 -4.25
N SER A 191 -14.96 -4.07 -3.83
CA SER A 191 -14.30 -4.22 -2.52
C SER A 191 -14.46 -3.01 -1.59
N PHE A 192 -14.24 -1.79 -2.08
CA PHE A 192 -14.30 -0.56 -1.28
C PHE A 192 -15.75 -0.03 -1.21
N LYS A 193 -16.60 -0.76 -0.50
CA LYS A 193 -18.01 -0.42 -0.28
C LYS A 193 -18.51 -0.99 1.04
N PRO A 194 -19.65 -0.51 1.58
CA PRO A 194 -20.20 -1.00 2.85
C PRO A 194 -20.27 -2.52 2.95
N GLU A 195 -20.84 -3.20 1.96
CA GLU A 195 -21.02 -4.66 1.98
C GLU A 195 -19.69 -5.43 1.90
N GLY A 196 -18.64 -4.83 1.33
CA GLY A 196 -17.32 -5.44 1.21
C GLY A 196 -16.45 -5.24 2.46
N LEU A 197 -16.48 -4.04 3.07
CA LEU A 197 -15.58 -3.68 4.16
C LEU A 197 -16.19 -3.80 5.55
N PHE A 198 -17.49 -3.54 5.73
CA PHE A 198 -18.08 -3.51 7.08
C PHE A 198 -17.98 -4.84 7.81
N PRO A 199 -18.22 -6.01 7.18
CA PRO A 199 -18.02 -7.30 7.84
C PRO A 199 -16.58 -7.50 8.33
N ARG A 200 -15.58 -7.04 7.57
CA ARG A 200 -14.17 -7.14 7.97
C ARG A 200 -13.83 -6.19 9.12
N ILE A 201 -14.34 -4.97 9.07
CA ILE A 201 -14.18 -3.98 10.15
C ILE A 201 -14.77 -4.53 11.45
N THR A 202 -15.98 -5.09 11.40
CA THR A 202 -16.61 -5.72 12.57
C THR A 202 -15.80 -6.90 13.08
N ALA A 203 -15.28 -7.76 12.19
CA ALA A 203 -14.45 -8.89 12.60
C ALA A 203 -13.14 -8.43 13.28
N TYR A 204 -12.49 -7.38 12.77
CA TYR A 204 -11.27 -6.84 13.38
C TYR A 204 -11.53 -6.16 14.73
N ASN A 205 -12.61 -5.38 14.85
CA ASN A 205 -13.00 -4.82 16.15
C ASN A 205 -13.23 -5.94 17.18
N GLN A 206 -13.97 -7.00 16.81
CA GLN A 206 -14.20 -8.15 17.69
C GLN A 206 -12.91 -8.89 18.05
N MET A 207 -12.03 -9.11 17.08
CA MET A 207 -10.75 -9.78 17.28
C MET A 207 -9.84 -9.01 18.24
N LEU A 208 -9.79 -7.67 18.13
CA LEU A 208 -8.87 -6.81 18.87
C LEU A 208 -9.45 -6.29 20.19
N ALA A 209 -10.76 -6.40 20.43
CA ALA A 209 -11.44 -5.73 21.55
C ALA A 209 -10.88 -6.11 22.93
N GLU A 210 -10.64 -7.39 23.18
CA GLU A 210 -10.15 -7.85 24.48
C GLU A 210 -8.67 -7.47 24.71
N ASP A 211 -7.84 -7.56 23.65
CA ASP A 211 -6.45 -7.10 23.71
C ASP A 211 -6.38 -5.58 23.95
N TYR A 212 -7.25 -4.80 23.30
CA TYR A 212 -7.29 -3.36 23.47
C TYR A 212 -7.76 -2.96 24.89
N LYS A 213 -8.80 -3.60 25.43
CA LYS A 213 -9.22 -3.42 26.84
C LYS A 213 -8.08 -3.70 27.81
N TRP A 214 -7.36 -4.79 27.59
CA TRP A 214 -6.23 -5.17 28.42
C TRP A 214 -5.11 -4.12 28.33
N ASP A 215 -4.73 -3.72 27.13
CA ASP A 215 -3.63 -2.76 26.89
C ASP A 215 -3.88 -1.40 27.57
N ILE A 216 -5.08 -0.83 27.45
CA ILE A 216 -5.40 0.47 28.06
C ILE A 216 -5.54 0.42 29.59
N ALA A 217 -5.72 -0.77 30.18
CA ALA A 217 -5.79 -0.94 31.63
C ALA A 217 -4.40 -1.01 32.29
N ILE A 218 -3.33 -1.15 31.51
CA ILE A 218 -1.96 -1.23 32.01
C ILE A 218 -1.46 0.17 32.40
N ALA A 219 -0.83 0.28 33.56
CA ALA A 219 -0.12 1.49 33.97
C ALA A 219 1.06 1.76 33.01
N ARG A 220 0.97 2.82 32.21
CA ARG A 220 2.00 3.21 31.25
C ARG A 220 3.26 3.70 31.99
N THR A 221 4.41 3.13 31.66
CA THR A 221 5.71 3.50 32.26
C THR A 221 6.64 4.26 31.31
N GLY A 222 6.31 4.30 30.02
CA GLY A 222 7.08 5.01 29.00
C GLY A 222 6.70 6.48 28.88
N PRO A 223 7.59 7.34 28.35
CA PRO A 223 7.34 8.78 28.18
C PRO A 223 6.43 9.11 26.98
N GLY A 224 5.68 8.13 26.45
CA GLY A 224 4.85 8.29 25.25
C GLY A 224 3.67 9.23 25.47
N VAL A 225 3.13 9.77 24.36
CA VAL A 225 1.95 10.63 24.40
C VAL A 225 0.72 9.81 24.79
N ASN A 226 -0.03 10.27 25.79
CA ASN A 226 -1.33 9.71 26.12
C ASN A 226 -2.45 10.57 25.50
N ASN A 227 -3.04 10.07 24.42
CA ASN A 227 -4.15 10.75 23.72
C ASN A 227 -5.49 10.64 24.47
N ASN A 228 -5.55 9.87 25.56
CA ASN A 228 -6.76 9.53 26.31
C ASN A 228 -7.83 8.86 25.43
N TYR A 229 -7.41 8.06 24.44
CA TYR A 229 -8.31 7.29 23.58
C TYR A 229 -8.89 6.12 24.39
N THR A 230 -10.20 6.06 24.49
CA THR A 230 -10.91 5.12 25.38
C THR A 230 -11.33 3.84 24.65
N PHE A 231 -11.78 2.84 25.42
CA PHE A 231 -12.45 1.66 24.83
C PHE A 231 -13.75 2.04 24.09
N ASP A 232 -14.45 3.07 24.56
CA ASP A 232 -15.64 3.57 23.90
C ASP A 232 -15.30 4.24 22.57
N ASP A 233 -14.20 5.00 22.49
CA ASP A 233 -13.73 5.57 21.22
C ASP A 233 -13.42 4.45 20.20
N PHE A 234 -12.69 3.41 20.64
CA PHE A 234 -12.35 2.24 19.81
C PHE A 234 -13.59 1.53 19.23
N ASN A 235 -14.66 1.37 20.00
CA ASN A 235 -15.88 0.72 19.52
C ASN A 235 -16.81 1.65 18.75
N ASN A 236 -16.92 2.90 19.18
CA ASN A 236 -17.92 3.81 18.66
C ASN A 236 -17.46 4.52 17.40
N ASN A 237 -16.14 4.69 17.17
CA ASN A 237 -15.62 5.35 15.97
C ASN A 237 -15.96 4.59 14.67
N LEU A 238 -16.29 3.32 14.78
CA LEU A 238 -16.74 2.53 13.63
C LEU A 238 -17.95 3.19 12.97
N ASP A 239 -18.93 3.65 13.76
CA ASP A 239 -20.21 4.15 13.28
C ASP A 239 -20.40 5.66 13.53
N ASN A 240 -19.80 6.22 14.58
CA ASN A 240 -19.97 7.61 15.01
C ASN A 240 -18.66 8.37 14.98
N VAL A 241 -18.70 9.69 14.78
CA VAL A 241 -17.50 10.51 14.97
C VAL A 241 -17.14 10.53 16.45
N THR A 242 -15.88 10.23 16.75
CA THR A 242 -15.35 10.24 18.13
C THR A 242 -14.25 11.29 18.24
N LYS A 243 -13.66 11.39 19.43
CA LYS A 243 -12.57 12.32 19.71
C LYS A 243 -11.43 12.16 18.70
N ASP A 244 -10.86 13.29 18.28
CA ASP A 244 -9.69 13.41 17.40
C ASP A 244 -9.85 12.85 15.97
N MET A 245 -11.06 12.40 15.60
CA MET A 245 -11.37 11.87 14.26
C MET A 245 -12.27 12.84 13.49
N SER A 246 -11.99 13.03 12.19
CA SER A 246 -12.79 13.91 11.34
C SER A 246 -14.12 13.27 10.88
N THR A 247 -14.23 11.94 10.97
CA THR A 247 -15.41 11.15 10.64
C THR A 247 -15.40 9.78 11.35
N SER A 248 -16.40 8.94 11.10
CA SER A 248 -16.40 7.52 11.48
C SER A 248 -15.82 6.66 10.36
N LEU A 249 -15.21 5.52 10.70
CA LEU A 249 -14.59 4.63 9.71
C LEU A 249 -15.60 4.15 8.64
N LYS A 250 -16.79 3.72 9.07
CA LYS A 250 -17.85 3.31 8.14
C LYS A 250 -18.47 4.50 7.40
N GLY A 251 -18.52 5.67 8.04
CA GLY A 251 -18.94 6.92 7.43
C GLY A 251 -18.03 7.29 6.25
N TRP A 252 -16.71 7.28 6.46
CA TRP A 252 -15.72 7.54 5.41
C TRP A 252 -15.92 6.63 4.20
N ILE A 253 -16.02 5.32 4.42
CA ILE A 253 -16.17 4.32 3.35
C ILE A 253 -17.46 4.57 2.56
N THR A 254 -18.56 4.87 3.25
CA THR A 254 -19.86 5.16 2.62
C THR A 254 -19.77 6.43 1.77
N ASP A 255 -19.20 7.50 2.32
CA ASP A 255 -19.10 8.78 1.64
C ASP A 255 -18.16 8.71 0.43
N ALA A 256 -16.98 8.10 0.58
CA ALA A 256 -16.00 7.95 -0.50
C ALA A 256 -16.54 7.06 -1.64
N SER A 257 -17.16 5.92 -1.33
CA SER A 257 -17.76 5.06 -2.35
C SER A 257 -18.92 5.75 -3.09
N THR A 258 -19.79 6.47 -2.36
CA THR A 258 -20.90 7.24 -2.93
C THR A 258 -20.41 8.40 -3.80
N LEU A 259 -19.37 9.11 -3.37
CA LEU A 259 -18.74 10.18 -4.14
C LEU A 259 -18.26 9.67 -5.49
N VAL A 260 -17.48 8.58 -5.50
CA VAL A 260 -16.92 8.01 -6.73
C VAL A 260 -18.02 7.50 -7.66
N ALA A 261 -19.06 6.86 -7.11
CA ALA A 261 -20.24 6.43 -7.86
C ALA A 261 -20.95 7.59 -8.57
N THR A 262 -21.16 8.69 -7.84
CA THR A 262 -21.81 9.90 -8.35
C THR A 262 -20.93 10.58 -9.40
N GLN A 263 -19.66 10.80 -9.08
CA GLN A 263 -18.72 11.51 -9.93
C GLN A 263 -18.51 10.79 -11.27
N LEU A 264 -18.36 9.46 -11.23
CA LEU A 264 -18.08 8.65 -12.41
C LEU A 264 -19.34 8.05 -13.06
N SER A 265 -20.52 8.47 -12.58
CA SER A 265 -21.84 8.12 -13.11
C SER A 265 -22.03 6.61 -13.28
N PHE A 266 -21.81 5.84 -12.22
CA PHE A 266 -22.08 4.39 -12.21
C PHE A 266 -22.81 3.95 -10.94
N THR A 267 -23.47 2.80 -11.02
CA THR A 267 -24.20 2.22 -9.89
C THR A 267 -23.37 1.13 -9.22
N ILE A 268 -23.14 1.28 -7.91
CA ILE A 268 -22.57 0.23 -7.07
C ILE A 268 -23.61 -0.88 -6.96
N GLN A 269 -23.27 -2.07 -7.44
CA GLN A 269 -24.16 -3.22 -7.35
C GLN A 269 -24.20 -3.74 -5.91
N ALA A 270 -25.40 -4.08 -5.44
CA ALA A 270 -25.59 -4.65 -4.11
C ALA A 270 -24.90 -6.01 -3.99
N GLY A 271 -24.47 -6.33 -2.77
CA GLY A 271 -23.81 -7.59 -2.42
C GLY A 271 -22.29 -7.55 -2.61
N ALA A 272 -21.60 -8.53 -2.01
CA ALA A 272 -20.14 -8.61 -1.98
C ALA A 272 -19.65 -9.95 -2.55
N ALA A 273 -20.16 -10.34 -3.73
CA ALA A 273 -19.68 -11.55 -4.38
C ALA A 273 -18.18 -11.41 -4.70
N ASP A 274 -17.39 -12.36 -4.22
CA ASP A 274 -15.96 -12.38 -4.49
C ASP A 274 -15.70 -12.51 -6.00
N ARG A 275 -14.87 -11.62 -6.54
CA ARG A 275 -14.43 -11.68 -7.94
C ARG A 275 -13.43 -12.84 -8.18
N VAL A 276 -12.86 -13.37 -7.11
CA VAL A 276 -11.85 -14.43 -7.12
C VAL A 276 -12.30 -15.51 -6.12
N ALA A 277 -12.31 -16.77 -6.56
CA ALA A 277 -12.62 -17.87 -5.65
C ALA A 277 -11.63 -17.87 -4.47
N PRO A 278 -12.09 -18.13 -3.23
CA PRO A 278 -11.19 -18.27 -2.09
C PRO A 278 -10.16 -19.35 -2.39
N PRO A 279 -8.90 -19.19 -1.91
CA PRO A 279 -7.89 -20.22 -2.09
C PRO A 279 -8.40 -21.56 -1.55
N PRO A 280 -8.04 -22.70 -2.18
CA PRO A 280 -8.44 -24.01 -1.70
C PRO A 280 -8.09 -24.16 -0.23
N LYS A 281 -9.05 -24.59 0.60
CA LYS A 281 -8.74 -24.91 2.00
C LYS A 281 -7.61 -25.94 2.02
N PRO A 282 -6.59 -25.79 2.87
CA PRO A 282 -5.58 -26.82 3.05
C PRO A 282 -6.29 -28.13 3.37
N THR A 283 -6.15 -29.12 2.50
CA THR A 283 -6.59 -30.47 2.86
C THR A 283 -5.60 -30.96 3.89
N HIS A 284 -6.04 -31.03 5.15
CA HIS A 284 -5.38 -31.90 6.09
C HIS A 284 -5.49 -33.30 5.49
N LYS A 285 -4.42 -33.76 4.85
CA LYS A 285 -4.21 -35.21 4.74
C LYS A 285 -4.29 -35.69 6.19
N LYS A 286 -5.19 -36.64 6.45
CA LYS A 286 -5.01 -37.50 7.61
C LYS A 286 -3.63 -38.10 7.41
N ASP A 287 -2.64 -37.55 8.08
CA ASP A 287 -1.39 -38.27 8.27
C ASP A 287 -1.83 -39.56 8.96
N ASP A 288 -1.62 -40.67 8.26
CA ASP A 288 -1.84 -41.99 8.83
C ASP A 288 -1.11 -42.01 10.17
N GLU A 289 -1.87 -42.21 11.27
CA GLU A 289 -1.28 -42.39 12.58
C GLU A 289 -0.17 -43.43 12.44
N PRO A 290 1.08 -43.13 12.84
CA PRO A 290 2.14 -44.10 12.75
C PRO A 290 1.77 -45.27 13.65
N GLN A 291 1.45 -46.40 13.01
CA GLN A 291 1.19 -47.67 13.64
C GLN A 291 2.40 -48.00 14.52
N GLY A 292 2.18 -48.03 15.83
CA GLY A 292 3.25 -48.12 16.82
C GLY A 292 4.08 -49.38 16.63
N ASP A 293 5.30 -49.21 16.13
CA ASP A 293 6.29 -50.28 16.13
C ASP A 293 7.04 -50.26 17.46
N LYS A 294 6.66 -51.22 18.31
CA LYS A 294 7.42 -51.59 19.50
C LYS A 294 8.69 -52.30 19.02
N ASN A 295 9.82 -51.61 19.04
CA ASN A 295 11.14 -52.13 19.45
C ASN A 295 12.27 -51.16 19.08
N GLY A 296 13.13 -50.87 20.06
CA GLY A 296 14.47 -50.31 19.79
C GLY A 296 14.81 -49.10 20.64
N ALA A 297 15.24 -49.34 21.88
CA ALA A 297 15.95 -48.35 22.67
C ALA A 297 17.27 -47.98 21.99
N ALA A 298 17.47 -46.70 21.69
CA ALA A 298 18.78 -46.11 21.50
C ALA A 298 18.77 -44.70 22.09
N VAL A 299 19.47 -44.57 23.21
CA VAL A 299 19.84 -43.32 23.86
C VAL A 299 20.86 -42.60 22.98
N LEU A 300 20.65 -41.31 22.71
CA LEU A 300 21.77 -40.39 22.49
C LEU A 300 21.42 -38.97 22.93
N SER A 301 22.10 -38.61 24.02
CA SER A 301 22.33 -37.28 24.58
C SER A 301 22.89 -36.30 23.57
N GLY A 302 22.49 -35.03 23.67
CA GLY A 302 23.17 -33.94 22.96
C GLY A 302 22.45 -32.61 23.14
N ALA A 303 22.66 -31.96 24.28
CA ALA A 303 22.30 -30.57 24.49
C ALA A 303 23.11 -29.69 23.52
N GLY A 304 22.42 -28.99 22.63
CA GLY A 304 22.98 -27.94 21.77
C GLY A 304 22.05 -26.75 21.81
N PHE A 305 22.36 -25.78 22.67
CA PHE A 305 21.77 -24.45 22.66
C PHE A 305 22.01 -23.80 21.29
N LEU A 306 20.93 -23.48 20.58
CA LEU A 306 20.92 -22.45 19.54
C LEU A 306 19.66 -21.61 19.73
N THR A 307 19.84 -20.54 20.50
CA THR A 307 19.01 -19.33 20.45
C THR A 307 19.06 -18.76 19.03
N ALA A 308 17.92 -18.72 18.36
CA ALA A 308 17.67 -17.80 17.25
C ALA A 308 16.24 -17.26 17.36
N LEU A 309 16.15 -15.98 17.74
CA LEU A 309 15.04 -15.12 17.42
C LEU A 309 14.75 -15.19 15.92
N ALA A 310 13.49 -15.35 15.54
CA ALA A 310 12.78 -14.38 14.70
C ALA A 310 11.34 -14.86 14.49
N VAL A 311 10.48 -14.33 15.35
CA VAL A 311 9.05 -14.12 15.11
C VAL A 311 8.91 -13.23 13.88
N SER A 312 8.10 -13.65 12.89
CA SER A 312 7.24 -12.84 11.99
C SER A 312 7.12 -13.47 10.60
N ALA A 313 6.17 -14.39 10.44
CA ALA A 313 5.74 -14.89 9.14
C ALA A 313 4.24 -15.21 9.15
N SER A 314 3.42 -14.24 9.59
CA SER A 314 1.96 -14.37 9.57
C SER A 314 1.32 -12.99 9.51
N LEU A 315 1.37 -12.31 8.36
CA LEU A 315 0.45 -11.21 7.99
C LEU A 315 0.73 -10.68 6.58
N ILE A 316 0.96 -11.56 5.60
CA ILE A 316 0.94 -11.17 4.18
C ILE A 316 0.20 -12.27 3.43
N SER A 317 -1.10 -12.35 3.66
CA SER A 317 -2.00 -13.23 2.91
C SER A 317 -3.41 -12.65 2.95
N LEU A 318 -3.56 -11.44 2.42
CA LEU A 318 -4.84 -10.84 2.07
C LEU A 318 -4.54 -9.53 1.33
N PHE A 319 -4.16 -9.68 0.05
CA PHE A 319 -4.38 -8.79 -1.11
C PHE A 319 -3.68 -9.42 -2.32
#